data_AF-A0A969SUG1-F1
#
_entry.id   AF-A0A969SUG1-F1
#
_cell.length_a   1.000
_cell.length_b   1.000
_cell.length_c   1.000
_cell.angle_alpha   90.00
_cell.angle_beta   90.00
_cell.angle_gamma   90.00
#
_symmetry.space_group_name_H-M   'P 1'
#
loop_
_entity.id
_entity.type
_entity.pdbx_description
1 polymer ?
#
loop_
_entity_poly.entity_id
_entity_poly.type
_entity_poly.pdbx_seq_one_letter_code
_entity_poly.pdbx_strand_id
1 'polypeptide(L)'
;MKTLLKQTERNWKAIAHNLLLNYPDLPNSVRQIAQQIVLVTFCLAICEERKVVPPGQLQQISKQTNLYLRLTDYWCEVGLSHVSNFSIDPQQLNPTIADDLLRDLLSGLAQSVSQGDVIPIAVLGQLHEMFLAKDSPAAKVSDVSKRKAAGAYYTPGAIAHYMIQNTVGSLLESCPENHPTSLRILDPACGGGIFLLTAYQFLLDQKTSHSNRVQPDFAQSPLRG
;
A
#
# COMPACT_ATOMS: atom_id res chain seq x y z
N MET A 1 4.97 4.88 12.63
CA MET A 1 3.93 4.15 11.87
C MET A 1 2.47 4.53 12.18
N LYS A 2 1.93 4.34 13.39
CA LYS A 2 0.51 4.71 13.71
C LYS A 2 0.17 6.17 13.38
N THR A 3 1.08 7.08 13.71
CA THR A 3 0.93 8.51 13.44
C THR A 3 0.87 8.79 11.95
N LEU A 4 1.74 8.13 11.16
CA LEU A 4 1.76 8.23 9.70
C LEU A 4 0.44 7.76 9.11
N LEU A 5 -0.06 6.57 9.49
CA LEU A 5 -1.35 6.05 9.01
C LEU A 5 -2.52 7.00 9.34
N LYS A 6 -2.56 7.54 10.56
CA LYS A 6 -3.58 8.53 10.95
C LYS A 6 -3.46 9.84 10.16
N GLN A 7 -2.25 10.27 9.81
CA GLN A 7 -2.03 11.43 8.95
C GLN A 7 -2.49 11.13 7.52
N THR A 8 -2.08 10.00 6.95
CA THR A 8 -2.51 9.55 5.62
C THR A 8 -4.03 9.43 5.53
N GLU A 9 -4.70 8.93 6.57
CA GLU A 9 -6.17 8.88 6.62
C GLU A 9 -6.80 10.28 6.60
N ARG A 10 -6.22 11.24 7.34
CA ARG A 10 -6.68 12.65 7.32
C ARG A 10 -6.48 13.27 5.94
N ASN A 11 -5.33 13.05 5.32
CA ASN A 11 -5.01 13.57 3.99
C ASN A 11 -5.97 13.02 2.94
N TRP A 12 -6.25 11.71 2.99
CA TRP A 12 -7.24 11.08 2.12
C TRP A 12 -8.63 11.73 2.26
N LYS A 13 -9.11 11.94 3.49
CA LYS A 13 -10.41 12.60 3.72
C LYS A 13 -10.44 14.02 3.16
N ALA A 14 -9.37 14.78 3.34
CA ALA A 14 -9.28 16.15 2.85
C ALA A 14 -9.25 16.21 1.31
N ILE A 15 -8.48 15.33 0.67
CA ILE A 15 -8.43 15.20 -0.80
C ILE A 15 -9.80 14.77 -1.34
N ALA A 16 -10.42 13.74 -0.75
CA ALA A 16 -11.75 13.28 -1.15
C ALA A 16 -12.82 14.37 -1.01
N HIS A 17 -12.76 15.17 0.06
CA HIS A 17 -13.67 16.29 0.27
C HIS A 17 -13.47 17.39 -0.79
N ASN A 18 -12.22 17.78 -1.06
CA ASN A 18 -11.91 18.77 -2.09
C ASN A 18 -12.38 18.34 -3.48
N LEU A 19 -12.14 17.07 -3.83
CA LEU A 19 -12.63 16.49 -5.07
C LEU A 19 -14.16 16.47 -5.15
N LEU A 20 -14.86 16.17 -4.03
CA LEU A 20 -16.33 16.16 -4.02
C LEU A 20 -16.92 17.55 -4.23
N LEU A 21 -16.25 18.60 -3.74
CA LEU A 21 -16.66 19.98 -3.99
C LEU A 21 -16.52 20.37 -5.48
N ASN A 22 -15.50 19.85 -6.15
CA ASN A 22 -15.26 20.12 -7.57
C ASN A 22 -16.09 19.21 -8.50
N TYR A 23 -16.48 18.02 -8.03
CA TYR A 23 -17.19 17.00 -8.80
C TYR A 23 -18.32 16.33 -7.99
N PRO A 24 -19.37 17.08 -7.61
CA PRO A 24 -20.42 16.59 -6.71
C PRO A 24 -21.24 15.45 -7.28
N ASP A 25 -21.37 15.36 -8.61
CA ASP A 25 -22.19 14.37 -9.31
C ASP A 25 -21.51 12.99 -9.43
N LEU A 26 -20.23 12.88 -9.05
CA LEU A 26 -19.41 11.66 -9.21
C LEU A 26 -18.81 11.17 -7.88
N PRO A 27 -19.61 10.95 -6.82
CA PRO A 27 -19.10 10.68 -5.48
C PRO A 27 -18.29 9.38 -5.39
N ASN A 28 -18.60 8.37 -6.21
CA ASN A 28 -17.85 7.11 -6.23
C ASN A 28 -16.49 7.29 -6.93
N SER A 29 -16.46 7.96 -8.09
CA SER A 29 -15.23 8.24 -8.83
C SER A 29 -14.28 9.13 -8.03
N VAL A 30 -14.80 10.15 -7.35
CA VAL A 30 -14.04 11.03 -6.46
C VAL A 30 -13.30 10.23 -5.37
N ARG A 31 -13.99 9.29 -4.72
CA ARG A 31 -13.39 8.46 -3.67
C ARG A 31 -12.31 7.55 -4.22
N GLN A 32 -12.56 6.92 -5.35
CA GLN A 32 -11.60 6.06 -6.04
C GLN A 32 -10.32 6.83 -6.42
N ILE A 33 -10.46 8.02 -6.99
CA ILE A 33 -9.34 8.89 -7.35
C ILE A 33 -8.55 9.30 -6.10
N ALA A 34 -9.22 9.73 -5.03
CA ALA A 34 -8.56 10.08 -3.77
C ALA A 34 -7.76 8.90 -3.19
N GLN A 35 -8.34 7.70 -3.22
CA GLN A 35 -7.68 6.46 -2.78
C GLN A 35 -6.44 6.17 -3.63
N GLN A 36 -6.55 6.26 -4.96
CA GLN A 36 -5.44 5.98 -5.88
C GLN A 36 -4.29 6.96 -5.68
N ILE A 37 -4.57 8.27 -5.58
CA ILE A 37 -3.55 9.28 -5.31
C ILE A 37 -2.77 8.95 -4.04
N VAL A 38 -3.49 8.63 -2.96
CA VAL A 38 -2.84 8.31 -1.68
C VAL A 38 -2.02 7.04 -1.78
N LEU A 39 -2.55 5.98 -2.41
CA LEU A 39 -1.87 4.69 -2.52
C LEU A 39 -0.61 4.76 -3.40
N VAL A 40 -0.69 5.44 -4.55
CA VAL A 40 0.47 5.68 -5.45
C VAL A 40 1.53 6.50 -4.73
N THR A 41 1.14 7.60 -4.06
CA THR A 41 2.10 8.45 -3.35
C THR A 41 2.81 7.68 -2.23
N PHE A 42 2.08 6.81 -1.53
CA PHE A 42 2.66 5.94 -0.51
C PHE A 42 3.60 4.89 -1.10
N CYS A 43 3.26 4.34 -2.27
CA CYS A 43 4.12 3.42 -3.01
C CYS A 43 5.43 4.11 -3.44
N LEU A 44 5.36 5.34 -3.96
CA LEU A 44 6.54 6.15 -4.30
C LEU A 44 7.42 6.40 -3.07
N ALA A 45 6.82 6.68 -1.90
CA ALA A 45 7.57 6.87 -0.66
C ALA A 45 8.34 5.60 -0.25
N ILE A 46 7.72 4.42 -0.40
CA ILE A 46 8.40 3.13 -0.18
C ILE A 46 9.53 2.93 -1.20
N CYS A 47 9.32 3.30 -2.47
CA CYS A 47 10.36 3.20 -3.49
C CYS A 47 11.56 4.11 -3.17
N GLU A 48 11.34 5.32 -2.66
CA GLU A 48 12.42 6.23 -2.22
C GLU A 48 13.17 5.66 -1.01
N GLU A 49 12.43 5.20 0.02
CA GLU A 49 13.00 4.61 1.25
C GLU A 49 13.91 3.42 0.91
N ARG A 50 13.43 2.53 0.03
CA ARG A 50 14.17 1.35 -0.43
C ARG A 50 15.21 1.65 -1.50
N LYS A 51 15.36 2.91 -1.92
CA LYS A 51 16.30 3.36 -2.96
C LYS A 51 16.09 2.67 -4.31
N VAL A 52 14.86 2.26 -4.59
CA VAL A 52 14.43 1.76 -5.92
C VAL A 52 14.40 2.93 -6.91
N VAL A 53 14.08 4.12 -6.42
CA VAL A 53 14.11 5.39 -7.15
C VAL A 53 15.02 6.39 -6.41
N PRO A 54 15.47 7.48 -7.06
CA PRO A 54 16.27 8.51 -6.40
C PRO A 54 15.54 9.10 -5.18
N PRO A 55 16.20 9.25 -4.02
CA PRO A 55 15.56 9.72 -2.81
C PRO A 55 15.25 11.23 -2.85
N GLY A 56 14.19 11.65 -2.18
CA GLY A 56 13.86 13.06 -1.97
C GLY A 56 13.08 13.72 -3.10
N GLN A 57 12.62 12.97 -4.10
CA GLN A 57 11.83 13.50 -5.20
C GLN A 57 10.45 13.99 -4.70
N LEU A 58 9.79 13.25 -3.82
CA LEU A 58 8.54 13.66 -3.17
C LEU A 58 8.71 14.98 -2.40
N GLN A 59 9.85 15.16 -1.72
CA GLN A 59 10.18 16.39 -1.00
C GLN A 59 10.44 17.57 -1.94
N GLN A 60 11.02 17.32 -3.11
CA GLN A 60 11.25 18.34 -4.13
C GLN A 60 9.93 18.76 -4.78
N ILE A 61 9.10 17.79 -5.17
CA ILE A 61 7.77 18.04 -5.72
C ILE A 61 6.94 18.86 -4.73
N SER A 62 6.96 18.54 -3.43
CA SER A 62 6.16 19.26 -2.43
C SER A 62 6.51 20.75 -2.29
N LYS A 63 7.64 21.21 -2.82
CA LYS A 63 8.04 22.63 -2.81
C LYS A 63 7.56 23.41 -4.04
N GLN A 64 7.01 22.73 -5.04
CA GLN A 64 6.61 23.32 -6.33
C GLN A 64 5.13 23.75 -6.32
N THR A 65 4.59 24.07 -7.50
CA THR A 65 3.19 24.39 -7.79
C THR A 65 2.63 23.45 -8.86
N ASN A 66 1.31 23.34 -9.00
CA ASN A 66 0.68 22.34 -9.87
C ASN A 66 1.09 20.92 -9.46
N LEU A 67 0.97 20.62 -8.17
CA LEU A 67 1.52 19.42 -7.56
C LEU A 67 0.91 18.15 -8.13
N TYR A 68 -0.38 18.17 -8.47
CA TYR A 68 -1.03 17.01 -9.08
C TYR A 68 -0.36 16.60 -10.40
N LEU A 69 -0.15 17.55 -11.31
CA LEU A 69 0.49 17.29 -12.61
C LEU A 69 1.92 16.76 -12.44
N ARG A 70 2.69 17.37 -11.54
CA ARG A 70 4.07 16.93 -11.25
C ARG A 70 4.13 15.55 -10.62
N LEU A 71 3.17 15.25 -9.75
CA LEU A 71 3.05 13.92 -9.15
C LEU A 71 2.66 12.88 -10.21
N THR A 72 1.76 13.20 -11.14
CA THR A 72 1.39 12.30 -12.23
C THR A 72 2.53 12.09 -13.23
N ASP A 73 3.32 13.13 -13.51
CA ASP A 73 4.53 13.00 -14.34
C ASP A 73 5.54 12.06 -13.69
N TYR A 74 5.81 12.25 -12.39
CA TYR A 74 6.72 11.40 -11.64
C TYR A 74 6.23 9.96 -11.52
N TRP A 75 4.92 9.78 -11.30
CA TRP A 75 4.29 8.47 -11.36
C TRP A 75 4.58 7.78 -12.71
N CYS A 76 4.31 8.45 -13.82
CA CYS A 76 4.57 7.91 -15.15
C CYS A 76 6.06 7.57 -15.36
N GLU A 77 6.97 8.42 -14.91
CA GLU A 77 8.42 8.22 -14.99
C GLU A 77 8.87 6.93 -14.29
N VAL A 78 8.31 6.63 -13.11
CA VAL A 78 8.61 5.41 -12.34
C VAL A 78 7.92 4.16 -12.93
N GLY A 79 7.04 4.32 -13.91
CA GLY A 79 6.34 3.22 -14.58
C GLY A 79 5.18 2.63 -13.77
N LEU A 80 4.78 3.26 -12.66
CA LEU A 80 3.65 2.79 -11.86
C LEU A 80 2.31 3.00 -12.60
N SER A 81 2.26 3.76 -13.70
CA SER A 81 1.03 4.08 -14.45
C SER A 81 0.44 2.84 -15.16
N HIS A 82 1.28 1.85 -15.44
CA HIS A 82 0.91 0.58 -16.07
C HIS A 82 0.40 -0.49 -15.08
N VAL A 83 0.43 -0.20 -13.78
CA VAL A 83 -0.02 -1.15 -12.75
C VAL A 83 -1.53 -0.97 -12.56
N SER A 84 -2.30 -2.03 -12.80
CA SER A 84 -3.77 -2.01 -12.82
C SER A 84 -4.44 -1.44 -11.56
N ASN A 85 -3.84 -1.66 -10.38
CA ASN A 85 -4.34 -1.12 -9.11
C ASN A 85 -4.03 0.37 -8.92
N PHE A 86 -3.12 0.91 -9.73
CA PHE A 86 -2.74 2.31 -9.71
C PHE A 86 -3.33 3.07 -10.89
N SER A 87 -3.60 2.45 -12.04
CA SER A 87 -4.10 3.13 -13.24
C SER A 87 -5.32 4.02 -12.95
N ILE A 88 -5.08 5.32 -12.92
CA ILE A 88 -6.08 6.36 -13.16
C ILE A 88 -6.08 6.51 -14.67
N ASP A 89 -7.23 6.32 -15.32
CA ASP A 89 -7.36 6.68 -16.73
C ASP A 89 -7.01 8.18 -16.87
N PRO A 90 -5.95 8.56 -17.62
CA PRO A 90 -5.56 9.95 -17.81
C PRO A 90 -6.70 10.82 -18.35
N GLN A 91 -7.68 10.22 -19.03
CA GLN A 91 -8.84 10.91 -19.56
C GLN A 91 -9.96 11.11 -18.54
N GLN A 92 -9.93 10.41 -17.40
CA GLN A 92 -11.12 10.34 -16.55
C GLN A 92 -11.40 11.58 -15.72
N LEU A 93 -10.47 12.50 -15.43
CA LEU A 93 -10.88 13.75 -14.76
C LEU A 93 -9.94 14.95 -14.72
N ASN A 94 -8.63 14.87 -15.04
CA ASN A 94 -7.67 15.96 -14.74
C ASN A 94 -8.02 16.67 -13.42
N PRO A 95 -8.16 15.90 -12.31
CA PRO A 95 -8.85 16.36 -11.13
C PRO A 95 -8.21 17.63 -10.60
N THR A 96 -9.03 18.64 -10.37
CA THR A 96 -8.57 19.87 -9.70
C THR A 96 -8.45 19.57 -8.22
N ILE A 97 -7.21 19.54 -7.72
CA ILE A 97 -6.89 19.31 -6.31
C ILE A 97 -6.05 20.49 -5.82
N ALA A 98 -6.41 21.02 -4.65
CA ALA A 98 -5.64 22.10 -4.03
C ALA A 98 -4.21 21.64 -3.70
N ASP A 99 -3.21 22.42 -4.14
CA ASP A 99 -1.79 22.13 -3.91
C ASP A 99 -1.47 21.95 -2.43
N ASP A 100 -2.09 22.71 -1.52
CA ASP A 100 -1.82 22.59 -0.09
C ASP A 100 -2.16 21.20 0.48
N LEU A 101 -3.19 20.54 -0.05
CA LEU A 101 -3.59 19.19 0.37
C LEU A 101 -2.57 18.14 -0.08
N LEU A 102 -2.10 18.25 -1.32
CA LEU A 102 -1.06 17.36 -1.85
C LEU A 102 0.28 17.65 -1.17
N ARG A 103 0.58 18.90 -0.87
CA ARG A 103 1.79 19.33 -0.16
C ARG A 103 1.88 18.70 1.23
N ASP A 104 0.77 18.68 1.98
CA ASP A 104 0.72 18.04 3.30
C ASP A 104 0.95 16.52 3.20
N LEU A 105 0.33 15.86 2.21
CA LEU A 105 0.56 14.43 1.94
C LEU A 105 2.03 14.12 1.60
N LEU A 106 2.57 14.84 0.62
CA LEU A 106 3.93 14.63 0.12
C LEU A 106 4.97 14.91 1.20
N SER A 107 4.81 16.02 1.93
CA SER A 107 5.78 16.42 2.97
C SER A 107 5.72 15.48 4.17
N GLY A 108 4.54 15.03 4.58
CA GLY A 108 4.40 14.05 5.66
C GLY A 108 5.08 12.71 5.34
N LEU A 109 4.91 12.22 4.11
CA LEU A 109 5.56 10.99 3.65
C LEU A 109 7.08 11.17 3.49
N ALA A 110 7.51 12.25 2.83
CA ALA A 110 8.92 12.54 2.62
C ALA A 110 9.68 12.73 3.95
N GLN A 111 9.03 13.34 4.95
CA GLN A 111 9.59 13.46 6.30
C GLN A 111 9.82 12.09 6.94
N SER A 112 8.84 11.19 6.86
CA SER A 112 8.96 9.82 7.40
C SER A 112 10.11 9.07 6.74
N VAL A 113 10.22 9.15 5.40
CA VAL A 113 11.35 8.57 4.64
C VAL A 113 12.69 9.17 5.08
N SER A 114 12.76 10.50 5.21
CA SER A 114 13.99 11.20 5.61
C SER A 114 14.43 10.89 7.04
N GLN A 115 13.49 10.58 7.94
CA GLN A 115 13.75 10.17 9.31
C GLN A 115 14.23 8.70 9.41
N GLY A 116 14.26 7.97 8.29
CA GLY A 116 14.64 6.56 8.27
C GLY A 116 13.58 5.64 8.85
N ASP A 117 12.31 6.05 8.86
CA ASP A 117 11.22 5.16 9.23
C ASP A 117 11.14 4.02 8.20
N VAL A 118 11.26 2.78 8.67
CA VAL A 118 10.97 1.61 7.83
C VAL A 118 9.47 1.57 7.59
N ILE A 119 9.06 1.59 6.32
CA ILE A 119 7.66 1.54 5.90
C ILE A 119 7.31 0.14 5.43
N PRO A 120 6.55 -0.65 6.21
CA PRO A 120 6.20 -2.00 5.82
C PRO A 120 5.41 -2.03 4.52
N ILE A 121 5.78 -2.90 3.58
CA ILE A 121 5.04 -3.01 2.30
C ILE A 121 3.59 -3.45 2.53
N ALA A 122 3.33 -4.18 3.63
CA ALA A 122 2.00 -4.58 4.07
C ALA A 122 1.07 -3.38 4.36
N VAL A 123 1.61 -2.18 4.58
CA VAL A 123 0.82 -0.96 4.76
C VAL A 123 -0.02 -0.64 3.52
N LEU A 124 0.47 -0.94 2.31
CA LEU A 124 -0.31 -0.70 1.09
C LEU A 124 -1.63 -1.49 1.09
N GLY A 125 -1.57 -2.78 1.49
CA GLY A 125 -2.75 -3.61 1.66
C GLY A 125 -3.69 -3.06 2.73
N GLN A 126 -3.16 -2.59 3.87
CA GLN A 126 -3.97 -2.01 4.93
C GLN A 126 -4.67 -0.71 4.53
N LEU A 127 -3.98 0.16 3.79
CA LEU A 127 -4.56 1.39 3.25
C LEU A 127 -5.68 1.05 2.27
N HIS A 128 -5.44 0.12 1.35
CA HIS A 128 -6.45 -0.34 0.40
C HIS A 128 -7.72 -0.85 1.10
N GLU A 129 -7.57 -1.75 2.08
CA GLU A 129 -8.70 -2.28 2.86
C GLU A 129 -9.41 -1.21 3.71
N MET A 130 -8.66 -0.29 4.31
CA MET A 130 -9.23 0.81 5.10
C MET A 130 -10.13 1.71 4.26
N PHE A 131 -9.79 1.92 2.98
CA PHE A 131 -10.60 2.71 2.06
C PHE A 131 -11.85 1.93 1.62
N LEU A 132 -11.70 0.64 1.27
CA LEU A 132 -12.84 -0.23 0.91
C LEU A 132 -13.87 -0.41 2.04
N ALA A 133 -13.43 -0.60 3.28
CA ALA A 133 -14.33 -0.82 4.42
C ALA A 133 -15.25 0.39 4.69
N LYS A 134 -14.87 1.59 4.22
CA LYS A 134 -15.67 2.81 4.34
C LYS A 134 -16.72 2.96 3.23
N ASP A 135 -16.66 2.15 2.18
CA ASP A 135 -17.65 2.12 1.08
C ASP A 135 -18.83 1.16 1.34
N SER A 136 -18.77 0.33 2.39
CA SER A 136 -19.88 -0.57 2.72
C SER A 136 -21.03 0.15 3.44
N PRO A 137 -22.31 -0.05 3.04
CA PRO A 137 -23.48 0.52 3.73
C PRO A 137 -23.60 0.11 5.22
N ALA A 138 -22.83 -0.89 5.66
CA ALA A 138 -22.65 -1.27 7.06
C ALA A 138 -21.83 -0.27 7.91
N ALA A 139 -21.37 0.86 7.34
CA ALA A 139 -20.52 1.86 8.00
C ALA A 139 -21.10 2.53 9.28
N LYS A 140 -22.36 2.26 9.63
CA LYS A 140 -23.05 2.77 10.83
C LYS A 140 -22.90 1.91 12.09
N VAL A 141 -22.24 0.75 12.05
CA VAL A 141 -22.05 -0.13 13.22
C VAL A 141 -20.60 -0.07 13.70
N SER A 142 -20.36 -0.26 14.99
CA SER A 142 -19.06 -0.16 15.68
C SER A 142 -17.86 -0.79 14.92
N ASP A 143 -16.64 -0.31 15.21
CA ASP A 143 -15.39 -0.66 14.50
C ASP A 143 -15.10 -2.17 14.35
N VAL A 144 -15.61 -3.01 15.26
CA VAL A 144 -15.50 -4.48 15.18
C VAL A 144 -16.47 -5.07 14.16
N SER A 145 -17.68 -4.52 14.04
CA SER A 145 -18.67 -4.94 13.04
C SER A 145 -18.33 -4.48 11.62
N LYS A 146 -17.61 -3.34 11.46
CA LYS A 146 -17.15 -2.86 10.14
C LYS A 146 -16.17 -3.83 9.47
N ARG A 147 -15.21 -4.37 10.25
CA ARG A 147 -14.25 -5.39 9.77
C ARG A 147 -14.94 -6.71 9.40
N LYS A 148 -15.96 -7.09 10.18
CA LYS A 148 -16.74 -8.31 9.97
C LYS A 148 -17.70 -8.21 8.77
N ALA A 149 -18.27 -7.03 8.53
CA ALA A 149 -19.18 -6.79 7.40
C ALA A 149 -18.45 -6.61 6.05
N ALA A 150 -17.22 -6.11 6.06
CA ALA A 150 -16.40 -5.94 4.84
C ALA A 150 -15.58 -7.19 4.47
N GLY A 151 -15.59 -8.26 5.29
CA GLY A 151 -14.77 -9.45 5.07
C GLY A 151 -13.25 -9.25 5.24
N ALA A 152 -12.83 -8.03 5.59
CA ALA A 152 -11.43 -7.60 5.66
C ALA A 152 -10.80 -7.98 7.02
N TYR A 153 -10.36 -9.23 7.15
CA TYR A 153 -9.51 -9.68 8.25
C TYR A 153 -8.05 -9.63 7.81
N TYR A 154 -7.29 -8.67 8.33
CA TYR A 154 -5.84 -8.70 8.16
C TYR A 154 -5.26 -9.88 8.94
N THR A 155 -4.78 -10.90 8.24
CA THR A 155 -4.05 -12.02 8.85
C THR A 155 -2.78 -11.48 9.48
N PRO A 156 -2.58 -11.63 10.81
CA PRO A 156 -1.32 -11.23 11.43
C PRO A 156 -0.14 -11.93 10.76
N GLY A 157 0.95 -11.21 10.49
CA GLY A 157 2.12 -11.76 9.79
C GLY A 157 2.66 -13.05 10.40
N ALA A 158 2.59 -13.20 11.73
CA ALA A 158 2.97 -14.43 12.43
C ALA A 158 2.11 -15.65 12.04
N ILE A 159 0.80 -15.45 11.85
CA ILE A 159 -0.11 -16.52 11.41
C ILE A 159 0.17 -16.88 9.96
N ALA A 160 0.35 -15.88 9.09
CA ALA A 160 0.73 -16.13 7.69
C ALA A 160 2.05 -16.90 7.60
N HIS A 161 3.06 -16.48 8.38
CA HIS A 161 4.36 -17.14 8.42
C HIS A 161 4.27 -18.59 8.89
N TYR A 162 3.53 -18.83 9.98
CA TYR A 162 3.27 -20.18 10.47
C TYR A 162 2.60 -21.06 9.41
N MET A 163 1.55 -20.56 8.74
CA MET A 163 0.85 -21.31 7.70
C MET A 163 1.75 -21.63 6.52
N ILE A 164 2.57 -20.68 6.05
CA ILE A 164 3.52 -20.89 4.94
C ILE A 164 4.61 -21.91 5.31
N GLN A 165 5.19 -21.80 6.52
CA GLN A 165 6.20 -22.74 6.99
C GLN A 165 5.66 -24.19 7.01
N ASN A 166 4.44 -24.38 7.51
CA ASN A 166 3.82 -25.71 7.64
C ASN A 166 3.11 -26.19 6.35
N THR A 167 3.20 -25.44 5.24
CA THR A 167 2.62 -25.84 3.94
C THR A 167 3.70 -25.85 2.86
N VAL A 168 4.12 -24.67 2.40
CA VAL A 168 5.17 -24.50 1.39
C VAL A 168 6.49 -25.04 1.90
N GLY A 169 6.84 -24.77 3.16
CA GLY A 169 8.07 -25.31 3.77
C GLY A 169 8.10 -26.84 3.79
N SER A 170 7.07 -27.46 4.35
CA SER A 170 6.95 -28.93 4.39
C SER A 170 6.92 -29.58 2.99
N LEU A 171 6.33 -28.91 1.99
CA LEU A 171 6.34 -29.39 0.61
C LEU A 171 7.76 -29.42 0.03
N LEU A 172 8.56 -28.37 0.27
CA LEU A 172 9.95 -28.31 -0.20
C LEU A 172 10.87 -29.31 0.51
N GLU A 173 10.62 -29.57 1.80
CA GLU A 173 11.37 -30.59 2.56
C GLU A 173 11.07 -32.02 2.07
N SER A 174 9.80 -32.32 1.79
CA SER A 174 9.35 -33.66 1.38
C SER A 174 9.63 -33.99 -0.09
N CYS A 175 9.84 -32.98 -0.94
CA CYS A 175 10.11 -33.13 -2.36
C CYS A 175 11.29 -32.23 -2.77
N PRO A 176 12.55 -32.62 -2.48
CA PRO A 176 13.72 -31.79 -2.75
C PRO A 176 13.93 -31.49 -4.24
N GLU A 177 13.41 -32.35 -5.13
CA GLU A 177 13.45 -32.15 -6.58
C GLU A 177 12.42 -31.13 -7.09
N ASN A 178 11.45 -30.71 -6.27
CA ASN A 178 10.58 -29.58 -6.61
C ASN A 178 11.41 -28.29 -6.55
N HIS A 179 11.94 -27.91 -7.70
CA HIS A 179 12.60 -26.63 -7.83
C HIS A 179 11.62 -25.50 -7.44
N PRO A 180 12.01 -24.56 -6.56
CA PRO A 180 11.16 -23.45 -6.16
C PRO A 180 10.64 -22.60 -7.35
N THR A 181 11.29 -22.70 -8.50
CA THR A 181 10.93 -22.00 -9.74
C THR A 181 9.74 -22.61 -10.48
N SER A 182 9.34 -23.85 -10.20
CA SER A 182 8.14 -24.47 -10.79
C SER A 182 6.91 -24.40 -9.88
N LEU A 183 7.09 -24.02 -8.61
CA LEU A 183 6.01 -23.91 -7.64
C LEU A 183 5.08 -22.75 -7.98
N ARG A 184 3.77 -23.02 -8.00
CA ARG A 184 2.72 -22.00 -8.14
C ARG A 184 1.88 -21.98 -6.88
N ILE A 185 1.71 -20.78 -6.33
CA ILE A 185 0.93 -20.55 -5.10
C ILE A 185 -0.27 -19.69 -5.48
N LEU A 186 -1.46 -20.15 -5.12
CA LEU A 186 -2.73 -19.46 -5.35
C LEU A 186 -3.36 -19.11 -4.01
N ASP A 187 -3.73 -17.84 -3.85
CA ASP A 187 -4.60 -17.39 -2.78
C ASP A 187 -5.84 -16.73 -3.42
N PRO A 188 -7.00 -17.41 -3.45
CA PRO A 188 -8.21 -16.91 -4.11
C PRO A 188 -8.89 -15.77 -3.35
N ALA A 189 -8.47 -15.49 -2.11
CA ALA A 189 -9.01 -14.43 -1.26
C ALA A 189 -7.87 -13.59 -0.67
N CYS A 190 -6.89 -13.25 -1.52
CA CYS A 190 -5.62 -12.71 -1.07
C CYS A 190 -5.72 -11.32 -0.42
N GLY A 191 -6.77 -10.54 -0.70
CA GLY A 191 -6.94 -9.18 -0.19
C GLY A 191 -5.66 -8.36 -0.39
N GLY A 192 -5.10 -7.84 0.69
CA GLY A 192 -3.80 -7.14 0.70
C GLY A 192 -2.56 -8.00 0.41
N GLY A 193 -2.71 -9.29 0.06
CA GLY A 193 -1.65 -10.17 -0.44
C GLY A 193 -0.71 -10.78 0.61
N ILE A 194 -1.06 -10.75 1.90
CA ILE A 194 -0.12 -11.10 2.98
C ILE A 194 0.42 -12.53 2.88
N PHE A 195 -0.39 -13.51 2.47
CA PHE A 195 0.07 -14.89 2.27
C PHE A 195 1.04 -15.00 1.10
N LEU A 196 0.75 -14.34 -0.02
CA LEU A 196 1.60 -14.35 -1.20
C LEU A 196 2.93 -13.64 -0.96
N LEU A 197 2.91 -12.49 -0.27
CA LEU A 197 4.13 -11.78 0.15
C LEU A 197 4.98 -12.63 1.10
N THR A 198 4.34 -13.28 2.08
CA THR A 198 5.01 -14.15 3.04
C THR A 198 5.61 -15.37 2.36
N ALA A 199 4.88 -15.99 1.43
CA ALA A 199 5.36 -17.12 0.65
C ALA A 199 6.54 -16.73 -0.25
N TYR A 200 6.44 -15.59 -0.93
CA TYR A 200 7.52 -15.08 -1.77
C TYR A 200 8.81 -14.87 -0.97
N GLN A 201 8.71 -14.23 0.19
CA GLN A 201 9.87 -14.07 1.07
C GLN A 201 10.44 -15.40 1.54
N PHE A 202 9.58 -16.31 2.01
CA PHE A 202 10.00 -17.62 2.48
C PHE A 202 10.82 -18.33 1.39
N LEU A 203 10.38 -18.29 0.13
CA LEU A 203 11.11 -18.87 -0.99
C LEU A 203 12.44 -18.15 -1.31
N LEU A 204 12.50 -16.82 -1.16
CA LEU A 204 13.75 -16.05 -1.30
C LEU A 204 14.77 -16.42 -0.21
N ASP A 205 14.32 -16.54 1.04
CA ASP A 205 15.16 -16.89 2.18
C ASP A 205 15.74 -18.30 2.02
N GLN A 206 14.96 -19.24 1.46
CA GLN A 206 15.44 -20.60 1.16
C GLN A 206 16.51 -20.62 0.07
N LYS A 207 16.37 -19.80 -0.98
CA LYS A 207 17.36 -19.75 -2.08
C LYS A 207 18.69 -19.09 -1.67
N THR A 208 18.68 -18.19 -0.69
CA THR A 208 19.83 -17.33 -0.39
C THR A 208 20.80 -17.86 0.67
N SER A 209 20.56 -19.05 1.26
CA SER A 209 21.45 -19.77 2.19
C SER A 209 22.17 -18.90 3.26
N HIS A 210 21.65 -18.90 4.50
CA HIS A 210 22.32 -18.52 5.76
C HIS A 210 22.89 -17.10 5.94
N SER A 211 22.84 -16.19 4.97
CA SER A 211 23.37 -14.83 5.16
C SER A 211 22.28 -13.89 5.69
N ASN A 212 22.25 -13.72 7.01
CA ASN A 212 21.34 -12.85 7.78
C ASN A 212 19.85 -13.03 7.48
N ARG A 213 19.17 -13.84 8.31
CA ARG A 213 17.69 -13.87 8.38
C ARG A 213 17.16 -12.50 8.81
N VAL A 214 16.99 -11.60 7.86
CA VAL A 214 16.27 -10.34 8.09
C VAL A 214 14.81 -10.71 8.18
N GLN A 215 14.20 -10.47 9.34
CA GLN A 215 12.78 -10.65 9.51
C GLN A 215 12.06 -9.73 8.51
N PRO A 216 11.22 -10.25 7.59
CA PRO A 216 10.61 -9.43 6.57
C PRO A 216 9.78 -8.32 7.21
N ASP A 217 9.85 -7.11 6.66
CA ASP A 217 9.20 -5.94 7.29
C ASP A 217 7.66 -6.08 7.37
N PHE A 218 7.06 -6.93 6.53
CA PHE A 218 5.64 -7.25 6.51
C PHE A 218 5.24 -8.29 7.57
N ALA A 219 6.19 -8.97 8.22
CA ALA A 219 5.90 -9.82 9.37
C ALA A 219 5.63 -8.98 10.64
N GLN A 220 6.09 -7.73 10.68
CA GLN A 220 5.75 -6.80 11.76
C GLN A 220 4.36 -6.22 11.48
N SER A 221 3.39 -6.57 12.31
CA SER A 221 2.12 -5.84 12.29
C SER A 221 2.42 -4.39 12.68
N PRO A 222 2.13 -3.39 11.82
CA PRO A 222 2.43 -1.98 12.10
C PRO A 222 1.64 -1.42 13.31
N LEU A 223 0.76 -2.22 13.92
CA LEU A 223 -0.21 -1.82 14.94
C LEU A 223 -0.15 -2.64 16.23
N ARG A 224 0.95 -3.32 16.59
CA ARG A 224 1.08 -3.78 18.00
C ARG A 224 1.22 -2.56 18.92
N GLY A 225 0.10 -2.22 19.57
CA GLY A 225 -0.03 -1.30 20.71
C GLY A 225 -1.42 -0.69 20.80
#